data_AF-A0A4R1GBP1-F1
#
_entry.id   AF-A0A4R1GBP1-F1
#
_cell.length_a   1.000
_cell.length_b   1.000
_cell.length_c   1.000
_cell.angle_alpha   90.00
_cell.angle_beta   90.00
_cell.angle_gamma   90.00
#
_symmetry.space_group_name_H-M   'P 1'
#
loop_
_entity.id
_entity.type
_entity.pdbx_description
1 polymer ?
#
loop_
_entity_poly.entity_id
_entity_poly.type
_entity_poly.pdbx_seq_one_letter_code
_entity_poly.pdbx_strand_id
1 'polypeptide(L)' 'MALILNNYNIVRITDGQQVVECTVIKMCFDYAVVKYRGKQYKVSYQHINQVVGHELLLPVGD' A
#
# COMPACT_ATOMS: atom_id res chain seq x y z
N MET A 1 23.40 1.78 -4.71
CA MET A 1 22.21 2.54 -4.31
C MET A 1 21.66 1.92 -3.04
N ALA A 2 21.63 2.62 -1.91
CA ALA A 2 21.11 2.07 -0.67
C ALA A 2 19.59 2.25 -0.63
N LEU A 3 18.83 1.16 -0.62
CA LEU A 3 17.38 1.25 -0.37
C LEU A 3 17.20 1.56 1.12
N ILE A 4 16.82 2.80 1.42
CA ILE A 4 16.38 3.17 2.77
C ILE A 4 14.99 2.54 2.94
N LEU A 5 14.94 1.42 3.66
CA LEU A 5 13.70 0.84 4.17
C LEU A 5 13.17 1.76 5.26
N ASN A 6 12.25 2.62 4.86
CA ASN A 6 11.45 3.35 5.82
C ASN A 6 10.39 2.38 6.36
N ASN A 7 10.32 2.20 7.68
CA ASN A 7 9.26 1.44 8.33
C ASN A 7 7.95 2.23 8.27
N TYR A 8 7.32 2.28 7.09
CA TYR A 8 5.97 2.80 6.93
C TYR A 8 4.99 1.69 7.31
N ASN A 9 4.44 1.77 8.53
CA ASN A 9 3.42 0.82 8.97
C ASN A 9 2.03 1.15 8.39
N ILE A 10 1.87 2.32 7.73
CA ILE A 10 0.59 2.84 7.27
C ILE A 10 0.73 3.35 5.82
N VAL A 11 -0.16 2.89 4.95
CA VAL A 11 -0.38 3.39 3.59
C VAL A 11 -1.74 4.08 3.55
N ARG A 12 -1.82 5.25 2.91
CA ARG A 12 -3.07 5.98 2.72
C ARG A 12 -3.69 5.59 1.39
N ILE A 13 -4.91 5.08 1.42
CA ILE A 13 -5.67 4.67 0.24
C ILE A 13 -6.88 5.57 0.09
N THR A 14 -7.19 6.05 -1.10
CA THR A 14 -8.40 6.83 -1.37
C THR A 14 -9.31 6.16 -2.38
N ASP A 15 -10.61 6.19 -2.10
CA ASP A 15 -11.70 5.75 -3.00
C ASP A 15 -12.30 6.94 -3.77
N GLY A 16 -11.60 8.08 -3.83
CA GLY A 16 -12.09 9.34 -4.38
C GLY A 16 -13.02 10.15 -3.45
N GLN A 17 -13.69 9.49 -2.50
CA GLN A 17 -14.57 10.15 -1.51
C GLN A 17 -13.92 10.33 -0.13
N GLN A 18 -13.09 9.37 0.28
CA GLN A 18 -12.45 9.36 1.59
C GLN A 18 -11.05 8.76 1.50
N VAL A 19 -10.17 9.20 2.40
CA VAL A 19 -8.84 8.62 2.60
C VAL A 19 -8.90 7.67 3.80
N VAL A 20 -8.45 6.44 3.60
CA VAL A 20 -8.42 5.37 4.59
C VAL A 20 -6.97 4.97 4.85
N GLU A 21 -6.59 4.93 6.11
CA GLU A 21 -5.28 4.46 6.54
C GLU A 21 -5.29 2.93 6.63
N CYS A 22 -4.38 2.30 5.90
CA CYS A 22 -4.27 0.86 5.76
C CYS A 22 -2.93 0.38 6.31
N THR A 23 -2.96 -0.61 7.20
CA THR A 23 -1.74 -1.18 7.77
C THR A 23 -1.04 -2.07 6.74
N VAL A 24 0.29 -1.92 6.66
CA VAL A 24 1.15 -2.81 5.87
C VAL A 24 1.31 -4.15 6.58
N ILE A 25 0.98 -5.24 5.90
CA ILE A 25 1.05 -6.62 6.41
C ILE A 25 2.39 -7.27 6.03
N LYS A 26 2.91 -6.95 4.84
CA LYS A 26 4.17 -7.46 4.31
C LYS A 26 4.82 -6.39 3.46
N MET A 27 6.14 -6.25 3.54
CA MET A 27 6.89 -5.31 2.72
C MET A 27 8.04 -6.04 2.04
N CYS A 28 8.25 -5.76 0.76
CA CYS A 28 9.40 -6.17 -0.02
C CYS A 28 9.96 -4.93 -0.74
N PHE A 29 11.10 -5.07 -1.42
CA PHE A 29 11.75 -3.95 -2.10
C PHE A 29 10.89 -3.37 -3.25
N ASP A 30 10.06 -4.18 -3.88
CA ASP A 30 9.22 -3.75 -5.02
C ASP A 30 7.82 -3.29 -4.60
N TYR A 31 7.25 -3.88 -3.55
CA TYR A 31 5.87 -3.62 -3.14
C TYR A 31 5.62 -3.84 -1.64
N ALA A 32 4.57 -3.18 -1.14
CA ALA A 32 3.96 -3.43 0.15
C ALA A 32 2.60 -4.11 -0.02
N VAL A 33 2.27 -5.04 0.85
CA VAL A 33 0.94 -5.66 0.95
C VAL A 33 0.17 -4.96 2.06
N VAL A 34 -1.03 -4.50 1.75
CA VAL A 34 -1.92 -3.78 2.68
C VAL A 34 -3.27 -4.47 2.76
N LYS A 35 -3.94 -4.36 3.91
CA LYS A 35 -5.33 -4.81 4.05
C LYS A 35 -6.26 -3.64 3.83
N TYR A 36 -7.07 -3.69 2.77
CA TYR A 36 -8.11 -2.70 2.48
C TYR A 36 -9.46 -3.39 2.35
N ARG A 37 -10.46 -2.93 3.11
CA ARG A 37 -11.84 -3.49 3.14
C ARG A 37 -11.88 -5.03 3.23
N GLY A 38 -11.00 -5.62 4.04
CA GLY A 38 -10.95 -7.07 4.27
C GLY A 38 -10.15 -7.87 3.24
N LYS A 39 -9.72 -7.27 2.13
CA LYS A 39 -8.90 -7.92 1.09
C LYS A 39 -7.46 -7.41 1.13
N GLN A 40 -6.54 -8.21 0.59
CA GLN A 40 -5.12 -7.86 0.50
C GLN A 40 -4.79 -7.29 -0.87
N TYR A 41 -4.05 -6.20 -0.88
CA TYR A 41 -3.61 -5.54 -2.10
C TYR A 41 -2.12 -5.24 -2.06
N LYS A 42 -1.48 -5.27 -3.21
CA LYS A 42 -0.11 -4.82 -3.42
C LYS A 42 -0.12 -3.35 -3.83
N VAL A 43 0.77 -2.59 -3.21
CA VAL A 43 1.04 -1.18 -3.47
C VAL A 43 2.50 -1.06 -3.84
N SER A 44 2.81 -0.40 -4.96
CA SER A 44 4.20 -0.16 -5.37
C SER A 44 4.95 0.64 -4.30
N TYR A 45 6.20 0.27 -4.02
CA TYR A 45 7.05 0.97 -3.05
C TYR A 45 7.23 2.46 -3.41
N GLN A 46 7.18 2.80 -4.70
CA GLN A 46 7.29 4.20 -5.16
C GLN A 46 6.11 5.07 -4.72
N HIS A 47 4.95 4.48 -4.41
CA HIS A 47 3.72 5.20 -4.07
C HIS A 47 3.36 5.10 -2.58
N ILE A 48 4.15 4.41 -1.75
CA ILE A 48 3.86 4.17 -0.32
C ILE A 48 3.67 5.46 0.49
N ASN A 49 4.36 6.54 0.10
CA ASN A 49 4.32 7.84 0.78
C ASN A 49 3.23 8.78 0.26
N GLN A 50 2.48 8.33 -0.74
CA GLN A 50 1.43 9.11 -1.37
C GLN A 50 0.06 8.60 -0.95
N VAL A 51 -0.97 9.38 -1.23
CA VAL A 51 -2.34 8.90 -1.17
C VAL A 51 -2.58 8.07 -2.43
N VAL A 52 -2.70 6.76 -2.27
CA VAL A 52 -2.83 5.79 -3.37
C VAL A 52 -4.31 5.64 -3.74
N GLY A 53 -4.65 5.89 -4.99
CA GLY A 53 -5.99 5.62 -5.50
C GLY A 53 -6.32 4.13 -5.44
N HIS A 54 -7.55 3.79 -5.05
CA HIS A 54 -8.00 2.40 -4.96
C HIS A 54 -7.89 1.66 -6.30
N GLU A 55 -7.92 2.38 -7.42
CA GLU A 55 -7.73 1.86 -8.78
C GLU A 55 -6.30 1.37 -9.06
N LEU A 56 -5.31 1.84 -8.30
CA LEU A 56 -3.91 1.43 -8.41
C LEU A 56 -3.58 0.22 -7.54
N LEU A 57 -4.55 -0.28 -6.76
CA LEU A 57 -4.38 -1.44 -5.90
C LEU A 57 -4.42 -2.73 -6.72
N LEU A 58 -3.32 -3.48 -6.69
CA LEU A 58 -3.26 -4.78 -7.34
C LEU A 58 -3.70 -5.86 -6.34
N PRO A 59 -4.74 -6.66 -6.62
CA PRO A 59 -5.14 -7.71 -5.70
C PRO A 59 -4.00 -8.72 -5.50
N VAL A 60 -3.77 -9.13 -4.26
CA VAL A 60 -2.99 -10.34 -4.00
C VAL A 60 -3.92 -11.51 -4.32
N GLY A 61 -3.81 -12.06 -5.53
CA GLY A 61 -4.50 -13.30 -5.90
C GLY A 61 -4.06 -14.45 -4.98
N ASP A 62 -5.01 -15.35 -4.72
CA ASP A 62 -4.94 -16.52 -3.81
C ASP A 62 -3.67 -17.37 -4.02
#